data_AF-A0A8J3LB61-F1
#
_entry.id   AF-A0A8J3LB61-F1
#
_cell.length_a   1.000
_cell.length_b   1.000
_cell.length_c   1.000
_cell.angle_alpha   90.00
_cell.angle_beta   90.00
_cell.angle_gamma   90.00
#
_symmetry.space_group_name_H-M   'P 1'
#
loop_
_entity.id
_entity.type
_entity.pdbx_description
1 polymer ?
#
loop_
_entity_poly.entity_id
_entity_poly.type
_entity_poly.pdbx_seq_one_letter_code
_entity_poly.pdbx_strand_id
1 'polypeptide(L)' 'MTAVPGPQARGGDGGPFPEDLMYFTDRGIEELVERRGDEQVTLEWLAERLRDFIDLNPEFETPVERFATWLARLDEDEE' A
#
# COMPACT_ATOMS: atom_id res chain seq x y z
N MET A 1 10.73 -42.54 43.44
CA MET A 1 10.71 -42.86 42.00
C MET A 1 9.25 -42.76 41.58
N THR A 2 8.76 -41.88 40.70
CA THR A 2 9.37 -41.06 39.65
C THR A 2 8.37 -39.97 39.23
N ALA A 3 8.91 -38.76 39.04
CA ALA A 3 8.47 -37.60 38.24
C ALA A 3 7.00 -37.10 38.23
N VAL A 4 6.84 -35.86 38.71
CA VAL A 4 5.77 -34.91 38.34
C VAL A 4 6.08 -34.35 36.94
N PRO A 5 5.14 -34.32 35.97
CA PRO A 5 5.38 -33.66 34.69
C PRO A 5 5.36 -32.14 34.86
N GLY A 6 6.40 -31.46 34.39
CA GLY A 6 6.54 -30.01 34.44
C GLY A 6 5.52 -29.26 33.58
N PRO A 7 5.34 -27.95 33.81
CA PRO A 7 4.38 -27.13 33.07
C PRO A 7 4.79 -27.02 31.60
N GLN A 8 3.83 -27.27 30.72
CA GLN A 8 4.00 -27.24 29.28
C GLN A 8 4.14 -25.78 28.83
N ALA A 9 5.35 -25.36 28.47
CA ALA A 9 5.55 -24.14 27.72
C ALA A 9 4.98 -24.34 26.31
N ARG A 10 3.74 -23.89 26.07
CA ARG A 10 3.24 -23.66 24.71
C ARG A 10 3.59 -22.23 24.32
N GLY A 11 4.36 -22.14 23.25
CA GLY A 11 4.86 -20.90 22.67
C GLY A 11 3.75 -19.93 22.31
N GLY A 12 4.16 -18.67 22.18
CA GLY A 12 3.28 -17.57 21.82
C GLY A 12 2.55 -17.83 20.52
N ASP A 13 1.23 -17.78 20.59
CA ASP A 13 0.39 -17.57 19.42
C ASP A 13 0.28 -16.04 19.27
N GLY A 14 1.22 -15.50 18.50
CA GLY A 14 1.02 -14.20 17.85
C GLY A 14 -0.29 -14.25 17.08
N GLY A 15 -1.06 -13.16 17.16
CA GLY A 15 -2.38 -13.08 16.54
C GLY A 15 -2.38 -13.46 15.05
N PRO A 16 -3.55 -13.82 14.49
CA PRO A 16 -3.67 -14.46 13.19
C PRO A 16 -3.50 -13.51 11.99
N PHE A 17 -2.70 -12.45 12.12
CA PHE A 17 -2.34 -11.62 10.98
C PHE A 17 -0.91 -11.95 10.57
N PRO A 18 -0.71 -12.72 9.49
CA PRO A 18 0.61 -12.92 8.95
C PRO A 18 1.15 -11.55 8.52
N GLU A 19 2.35 -11.21 9.01
CA GLU A 19 3.08 -9.99 8.64
C GLU A 19 3.34 -9.93 7.11
N ASP A 20 3.13 -11.04 6.39
CA ASP A 20 3.15 -11.17 4.93
C ASP A 20 2.00 -10.47 4.17
N LEU A 21 0.86 -10.17 4.82
CA LEU A 21 -0.20 -9.38 4.17
C LEU A 21 0.16 -7.88 4.08
N MET A 22 1.08 -7.41 4.93
CA MET A 22 1.54 -6.02 4.98
C MET A 22 2.58 -5.71 3.89
N TYR A 23 3.42 -6.69 3.53
CA TYR A 23 4.40 -6.57 2.44
C TYR A 23 3.79 -6.62 1.03
N PHE A 24 2.49 -6.93 0.90
CA PHE A 24 1.82 -6.95 -0.41
C PHE A 24 1.12 -5.63 -0.75
N THR A 25 0.75 -4.81 0.24
CA THR A 25 -0.08 -3.61 0.02
C THR A 25 0.69 -2.40 -0.48
N ASP A 26 1.95 -2.21 -0.08
CA ASP A 26 2.69 -0.98 -0.39
C ASP A 26 4.02 -1.18 -1.13
N ARG A 27 4.40 -2.41 -1.48
CA ARG A 27 5.70 -2.71 -2.13
C ARG A 27 5.95 -1.88 -3.39
N GLY A 28 4.92 -1.66 -4.21
CA GLY A 28 5.05 -0.82 -5.41
C GLY A 28 5.28 0.66 -5.10
N ILE A 29 4.73 1.15 -3.99
CA ILE A 29 4.92 2.53 -3.50
C ILE A 29 6.33 2.66 -2.91
N GLU A 30 6.77 1.70 -2.12
CA GLU A 30 8.14 1.66 -1.58
C GLU A 30 9.19 1.66 -2.70
N GLU A 31 9.02 0.82 -3.72
CA GLU A 31 9.93 0.78 -4.87
C GLU A 31 9.91 2.09 -5.67
N LEU A 32 8.74 2.74 -5.81
CA LEU A 32 8.65 4.05 -6.45
C LEU A 32 9.44 5.11 -5.67
N VAL A 33 9.32 5.13 -4.35
CA VAL A 33 10.06 6.06 -3.46
C VAL A 33 11.57 5.77 -3.52
N GLU A 34 11.97 4.51 -3.44
CA GLU A 34 13.39 4.14 -3.48
C GLU A 34 14.06 4.55 -4.81
N ARG A 35 13.34 4.40 -5.92
CA ARG A 35 13.91 4.60 -7.26
C ARG A 35 13.77 6.02 -7.79
N ARG A 36 12.69 6.72 -7.41
CA ARG A 36 12.29 8.01 -8.00
C ARG A 36 11.84 9.04 -6.96
N GLY A 37 12.06 8.80 -5.66
CA GLY A 37 11.59 9.68 -4.59
C GLY A 37 12.16 11.10 -4.60
N ASP A 38 13.35 11.29 -5.18
CA ASP A 38 13.96 12.62 -5.33
C ASP A 38 13.42 13.42 -6.54
N GLU A 39 12.56 12.82 -7.36
CA GLU A 39 11.99 13.47 -8.54
C GLU A 39 10.82 14.39 -8.18
N GLN A 40 10.85 15.64 -8.65
CA GLN A 40 9.73 16.57 -8.56
C GLN A 40 8.95 16.58 -9.87
N VAL A 41 7.64 16.33 -9.79
CA VAL A 41 6.72 16.30 -10.94
C VAL A 41 5.51 17.17 -10.68
N THR A 42 4.85 17.63 -11.74
CA THR A 42 3.58 18.37 -11.64
C THR A 42 2.40 17.39 -11.52
N LEU A 43 1.28 17.87 -10.95
CA LEU A 43 0.03 17.09 -10.94
C LEU A 43 -0.49 16.83 -12.37
N GLU A 44 -0.23 17.74 -13.30
CA GLU A 44 -0.53 17.53 -14.73
C GLU A 44 0.23 16.31 -15.28
N TRP A 45 1.54 16.21 -15.02
CA TRP A 45 2.33 15.06 -15.45
C TRP A 45 1.85 13.75 -14.82
N LEU A 46 1.49 13.76 -13.53
CA LEU A 46 0.93 12.59 -12.86
C LEU A 46 -0.40 12.17 -13.49
N ALA A 47 -1.29 13.12 -13.79
CA ALA A 47 -2.58 12.85 -14.42
C ALA A 47 -2.44 12.20 -15.79
N GLU A 48 -1.42 12.59 -16.58
CA GLU A 48 -1.11 11.89 -17.84
C GLU A 48 -0.70 10.43 -17.60
N ARG A 49 0.15 10.15 -16.60
CA ARG A 49 0.58 8.78 -16.30
C ARG A 49 -0.58 7.90 -15.82
N LEU A 50 -1.54 8.47 -15.11
CA LEU A 50 -2.77 7.76 -14.72
C LEU A 50 -3.65 7.41 -15.93
N ARG A 51 -3.73 8.29 -16.93
CA ARG A 51 -4.44 7.99 -18.20
C ARG A 51 -3.75 6.87 -18.97
N ASP A 52 -2.43 6.97 -19.13
CA ASP A 52 -1.63 5.91 -19.78
C ASP A 52 -1.82 4.56 -19.08
N PHE A 53 -1.94 4.57 -17.75
CA PHE A 53 -2.19 3.37 -16.95
C PHE A 53 -3.58 2.77 -17.21
N ILE A 54 -4.64 3.59 -17.26
CA ILE A 54 -6.00 3.11 -17.56
C ILE A 54 -6.09 2.58 -19.00
N ASP A 55 -5.45 3.26 -19.95
CA ASP A 55 -5.43 2.82 -21.36
C ASP A 55 -4.83 1.42 -21.51
N LEU A 56 -3.86 1.07 -20.67
CA LEU A 56 -3.23 -0.25 -20.63
C LEU A 56 -3.99 -1.25 -19.74
N ASN A 57 -4.74 -0.78 -18.74
CA ASN A 57 -5.40 -1.61 -17.72
C ASN A 57 -6.82 -1.07 -17.43
N PRO A 58 -7.77 -1.25 -18.37
CA PRO A 58 -9.11 -0.64 -18.29
C PRO A 58 -9.93 -1.11 -17.08
N GLU A 59 -9.63 -2.27 -16.49
CA GLU A 59 -10.28 -2.78 -15.28
C GLU A 59 -10.06 -1.88 -14.04
N PHE A 60 -9.06 -0.99 -14.08
CA PHE A 60 -8.75 -0.05 -12.99
C PHE A 60 -9.28 1.37 -13.22
N GLU A 61 -10.11 1.61 -14.25
CA GLU A 61 -10.67 2.93 -14.53
C GLU A 61 -11.36 3.56 -13.31
N THR A 62 -12.33 2.85 -12.73
CA THR A 62 -13.10 3.36 -11.58
C THR A 62 -12.25 3.69 -10.34
N PRO A 63 -11.35 2.82 -9.85
CA PRO A 63 -10.51 3.19 -8.70
C PRO A 63 -9.56 4.35 -9.01
N VAL A 64 -9.00 4.44 -10.23
CA VAL A 64 -8.11 5.54 -10.63
C VAL A 64 -8.87 6.86 -10.76
N GLU A 65 -10.09 6.85 -11.31
CA GLU A 65 -10.96 8.04 -11.38
C GLU A 65 -11.26 8.59 -9.97
N ARG A 66 -11.57 7.71 -9.01
CA ARG A 66 -11.81 8.10 -7.61
C ARG A 66 -10.57 8.68 -6.95
N PHE A 67 -9.40 8.09 -7.20
CA PHE A 67 -8.12 8.59 -6.70
C PHE A 67 -7.80 9.98 -7.24
N ALA A 68 -7.97 10.19 -8.56
CA ALA A 68 -7.77 11.50 -9.18
C ALA A 68 -8.74 12.56 -8.63
N THR A 69 -10.00 12.20 -8.40
CA THR A 69 -11.00 13.08 -7.78
C THR A 69 -10.64 13.44 -6.34
N TRP A 70 -10.09 12.48 -5.58
CA TRP A 70 -9.60 12.73 -4.22
C TRP A 70 -8.40 13.68 -4.23
N LEU A 71 -7.41 13.47 -5.11
CA LEU A 71 -6.25 14.37 -5.26
C LEU A 71 -6.67 15.80 -5.58
N ALA A 72 -7.64 15.99 -6.48
CA ALA A 72 -8.10 17.32 -6.90
C ALA A 72 -8.76 18.13 -5.78
N ARG A 73 -9.20 17.49 -4.69
CA ARG A 73 -9.81 18.15 -3.54
C ARG A 73 -8.82 18.56 -2.46
N LEU A 74 -7.61 18.02 -2.47
CA LEU A 74 -6.61 18.34 -1.44
C LEU A 74 -6.24 19.83 -1.43
N ASP A 75 -6.26 20.48 -2.59
CA ASP A 75 -6.06 21.95 -2.71
C ASP A 75 -7.23 22.75 -2.11
N GLU A 76 -8.45 22.19 -2.05
CA GLU A 76 -9.64 22.85 -1.49
C GLU A 76 -9.68 22.76 0.04
N ASP A 77 -9.04 21.74 0.63
CA ASP A 77 -9.00 21.50 2.08
C ASP A 77 -7.93 22.33 2.82
N GLU A 78 -7.05 23.03 2.11
CA GLU A 78 -6.04 23.94 2.68
C GLU A 78 -6.54 25.40 2.90
N GLU A 79 -7.79 25.71 2.52
CA GLU A 79 -8.44 27.04 2.69
C GLU A 79 -9.46 27.14 3.85
#